data_AF-A0A973C3V1-F1
#
_entry.id   AF-A0A973C3V1-F1
#
_cell.length_a   1.000
_cell.length_b   1.000
_cell.length_c   1.000
_cell.angle_alpha   90.00
_cell.angle_beta   90.00
_cell.angle_gamma   90.00
#
_symmetry.space_group_name_H-M   'P 1'
#
loop_
_entity.id
_entity.type
_entity.pdbx_description
1 polymer ?
#
loop_
_entity_poly.entity_id
_entity_poly.type
_entity_poly.pdbx_seq_one_letter_code
_entity_poly.pdbx_strand_id
1 'polypeptide(L)'
;MMTDLKRIDKPENNLFNSIKENKISYFKVTLMCLIVFESDGLITKLIGFDTVLGAWLFAFSMICFLFLSVFRLARDKDFCEIKSFYYPILAFFVFFVVSFISANFVFVKPMKDWLPSLYVFSPIFVFYFMYFFKYTSKEIIWSFIWVAILISTLLIIDRISNLAFLDEYQRRSAFFSLDVRRIVLLKNEVIFGFVAVVALLITGSRTKKENQILLITAGLLFLVQAFIMESRMGFLAMGVATLTLMYIKGLTKKSFRLYVMVFLAVAFVFPIVFSEHIEGLSNMSLHDSESNIYVRFETVSHFYDTYIQSGGLGIGSMSSNGSINNILNSEDHNNIVDAGAYSSLFQFGPFGFIIWIVFTFQSMKTYFQYYRKTDNTDPYSAATYAFLMSFTLSLLPISFFTASWCISIGGVLLYFMWLFRTEMMNDPDIQ
;
A
#
# COMPACT_ATOMS: atom_id res chain seq x y z
N MET A 1 64.39 -1.39 -6.78
CA MET A 1 63.79 -0.25 -6.05
C MET A 1 62.29 -0.32 -6.30
N MET A 2 61.61 -1.19 -5.54
CA MET A 2 60.17 -1.40 -5.62
C MET A 2 59.51 -0.28 -4.81
N THR A 3 58.70 0.54 -5.46
CA THR A 3 57.83 1.49 -4.78
C THR A 3 56.67 0.75 -4.14
N ASP A 4 56.69 0.71 -2.81
CA ASP A 4 55.58 0.32 -1.95
C ASP A 4 54.35 1.18 -2.27
N LEU A 5 53.43 0.62 -3.07
CA LEU A 5 52.05 1.06 -3.12
C LEU A 5 51.40 0.65 -1.80
N LYS A 6 51.43 1.58 -0.83
CA LYS A 6 50.52 1.56 0.33
C LYS A 6 49.10 1.33 -0.19
N ARG A 7 48.57 0.13 0.08
CA ARG A 7 47.12 -0.14 0.08
C ARG A 7 46.50 0.91 1.00
N ILE A 8 45.85 1.89 0.41
CA ILE A 8 44.87 2.70 1.11
C ILE A 8 43.69 1.77 1.28
N ASP A 9 43.58 1.17 2.46
CA ASP A 9 42.38 0.47 2.88
C ASP A 9 41.24 1.48 2.81
N LYS A 10 40.41 1.34 1.77
CA LYS A 10 39.15 2.08 1.66
C LYS A 10 38.31 1.76 2.90
N PRO A 11 37.57 2.72 3.46
CA PRO A 11 36.58 2.46 4.48
C PRO A 11 35.35 1.80 3.83
N GLU A 12 35.52 0.59 3.29
CA GLU A 12 34.41 -0.29 2.96
C GLU A 12 33.78 -0.74 4.30
N ASN A 13 32.44 -0.71 4.36
CA ASN A 13 31.59 -1.41 5.33
C ASN A 13 31.01 -0.70 6.57
N ASN A 14 31.16 0.61 6.78
CA ASN A 14 30.50 1.21 7.98
C ASN A 14 28.97 1.32 7.88
N LEU A 15 28.39 1.46 6.68
CA LEU A 15 26.93 1.45 6.52
C LEU A 15 26.36 0.03 6.38
N PHE A 16 27.13 -0.89 5.80
CA PHE A 16 26.70 -2.25 5.54
C PHE A 16 26.75 -3.12 6.80
N ASN A 17 27.73 -2.89 7.67
CA ASN A 17 27.72 -3.51 9.00
C ASN A 17 26.53 -3.00 9.85
N SER A 18 26.06 -1.76 9.65
CA SER A 18 24.85 -1.26 10.35
C SER A 18 23.54 -1.84 9.80
N ILE A 19 23.51 -2.32 8.55
CA ILE A 19 22.35 -3.03 7.98
C ILE A 19 22.34 -4.51 8.43
N LYS A 20 23.52 -5.10 8.66
CA LYS A 20 23.66 -6.48 9.18
C LYS A 20 23.40 -6.59 10.69
N GLU A 21 23.51 -5.52 11.47
CA GLU A 21 23.04 -5.52 12.87
C GLU A 21 21.51 -5.51 12.93
N ASN A 22 20.94 -6.72 12.90
CA ASN A 22 19.52 -7.05 12.76
C ASN A 22 18.61 -6.66 13.96
N LYS A 23 18.90 -5.55 14.64
CA LYS A 23 18.05 -5.00 15.71
C LYS A 23 16.99 -4.09 15.11
N ILE A 24 15.73 -4.43 15.38
CA ILE A 24 14.59 -3.61 14.96
C ILE A 24 14.65 -2.28 15.72
N SER A 25 14.67 -1.15 15.01
CA SER A 25 14.48 0.15 15.64
C SER A 25 12.99 0.40 15.86
N TYR A 26 12.54 0.30 17.11
CA TYR A 26 11.15 0.61 17.47
C TYR A 26 10.77 2.06 17.15
N PHE A 27 11.73 2.99 17.21
CA PHE A 27 11.49 4.38 16.80
C PHE A 27 11.10 4.48 15.32
N LYS A 28 11.85 3.80 14.44
CA LYS A 28 11.51 3.74 13.01
C LYS A 28 10.17 3.05 12.79
N VAL A 29 9.91 1.94 13.51
CA VAL A 29 8.62 1.24 13.40
C VAL A 29 7.45 2.19 13.72
N THR A 30 7.53 2.92 14.84
CA THR A 30 6.54 3.90 15.26
C THR A 30 6.40 5.04 14.26
N LEU A 31 7.52 5.60 13.78
CA LEU A 31 7.49 6.70 12.82
C LEU A 31 6.78 6.28 11.52
N MET A 32 7.06 5.08 11.02
CA MET A 32 6.35 4.55 9.85
C MET A 32 4.87 4.31 10.11
N CYS A 33 4.47 3.84 11.30
CA CYS A 33 3.04 3.76 11.66
C CYS A 33 2.36 5.13 11.57
N LEU A 34 3.01 6.20 12.05
CA LEU A 34 2.48 7.56 11.95
C LEU A 34 2.32 7.99 10.49
N ILE A 35 3.30 7.69 9.63
CA ILE A 35 3.21 7.97 8.18
C ILE A 35 2.03 7.23 7.55
N VAL A 36 1.82 5.96 7.89
CA VAL A 36 0.72 5.17 7.33
C VAL A 36 -0.64 5.72 7.80
N PHE A 37 -0.80 6.03 9.09
CA PHE A 37 -2.04 6.64 9.59
C PHE A 37 -2.32 8.01 8.97
N GLU A 38 -1.30 8.84 8.85
CA GLU A 38 -1.47 10.18 8.29
C GLU A 38 -1.66 10.17 6.77
N SER A 39 -1.23 9.11 6.06
CA SER A 39 -1.48 8.98 4.62
C SER A 39 -2.96 8.91 4.25
N ASP A 40 -3.82 8.51 5.20
CA ASP A 40 -5.29 8.50 5.07
C ASP A 40 -5.94 9.63 5.92
N GLY A 41 -5.13 10.52 6.50
CA GLY A 41 -5.58 11.67 7.31
C GLY A 41 -6.08 11.31 8.72
N LEU A 42 -5.83 10.10 9.21
CA LEU A 42 -6.40 9.62 10.48
C LEU A 42 -5.94 10.42 11.70
N ILE A 43 -4.66 10.78 11.77
CA ILE A 43 -4.11 11.52 12.92
C ILE A 43 -4.61 12.96 12.88
N THR A 44 -4.54 13.60 11.72
CA THR A 44 -5.11 14.94 11.52
C THR A 44 -6.60 15.00 11.90
N LYS A 45 -7.38 13.99 11.50
CA LYS A 45 -8.80 13.92 11.85
C LYS A 45 -9.02 13.73 13.35
N LEU A 46 -8.21 12.91 14.00
CA LEU A 46 -8.26 12.71 15.46
C LEU A 46 -8.02 14.01 16.24
N ILE A 47 -7.18 14.91 15.70
CA ILE A 47 -6.88 16.23 16.30
C ILE A 47 -8.01 17.25 16.04
N GLY A 48 -8.95 16.95 15.13
CA GLY A 48 -10.11 17.79 14.82
C GLY A 48 -9.96 18.65 13.55
N PHE A 49 -8.93 18.39 12.75
CA PHE A 49 -8.77 19.04 11.44
C PHE A 49 -9.46 18.21 10.34
N ASP A 50 -9.72 18.86 9.20
CA ASP A 50 -10.22 18.19 7.99
C ASP A 50 -9.12 17.34 7.34
N THR A 51 -9.49 16.20 6.73
CA THR A 51 -8.58 15.26 6.07
C THR A 51 -7.82 15.91 4.91
N VAL A 52 -8.39 16.95 4.30
CA VAL A 52 -7.79 17.73 3.22
C VAL A 52 -6.54 18.46 3.67
N LEU A 53 -6.63 19.15 4.81
CA LEU A 53 -5.50 19.85 5.40
C LEU A 53 -4.40 18.84 5.80
N GLY A 54 -4.81 17.68 6.33
CA GLY A 54 -3.91 16.57 6.65
C GLY A 54 -3.14 16.07 5.44
N ALA A 55 -3.84 15.78 4.34
CA ALA A 55 -3.23 15.35 3.09
C ALA A 55 -2.20 16.37 2.56
N TRP A 56 -2.47 17.67 2.70
CA TRP A 56 -1.53 18.72 2.28
C TRP A 56 -0.30 18.80 3.18
N LEU A 57 -0.49 18.76 4.50
CA LEU A 57 0.62 18.75 5.47
C LEU A 57 1.47 17.50 5.32
N PHE A 58 0.83 16.35 5.10
CA PHE A 58 1.48 15.08 4.80
C PHE A 58 2.34 15.17 3.54
N ALA A 59 1.75 15.60 2.42
CA ALA A 59 2.47 15.74 1.15
C ALA A 59 3.65 16.72 1.27
N PHE A 60 3.45 17.87 1.91
CA PHE A 60 4.49 18.86 2.16
C PHE A 60 5.65 18.25 2.97
N SER A 61 5.35 17.56 4.07
CA SER A 61 6.35 16.87 4.90
C SER A 61 7.13 15.84 4.09
N MET A 62 6.45 15.02 3.28
CA MET A 62 7.10 14.01 2.45
C MET A 62 7.99 14.63 1.35
N ILE A 63 7.58 15.76 0.76
CA ILE A 63 8.41 16.52 -0.20
C ILE A 63 9.70 17.04 0.48
N CYS A 64 9.64 17.50 1.72
CA CYS A 64 10.85 17.86 2.46
C CYS A 64 11.83 16.68 2.57
N PHE A 65 11.33 15.46 2.80
CA PHE A 65 12.17 14.26 2.83
C PHE A 65 12.74 13.87 1.47
N LEU A 66 12.07 14.16 0.36
CA LEU A 66 12.65 14.07 -0.98
C LEU A 66 13.90 14.97 -1.09
N PHE A 67 13.77 16.26 -0.75
CA PHE A 67 14.90 17.19 -0.82
C PHE A 67 16.05 16.78 0.12
N LEU A 68 15.73 16.36 1.35
CA LEU A 68 16.74 15.86 2.29
C LEU A 68 17.45 14.61 1.77
N SER A 69 16.74 13.71 1.08
CA SER A 69 17.32 12.52 0.45
C SER A 69 18.26 12.88 -0.70
N VAL A 70 17.84 13.78 -1.57
CA VAL A 70 18.67 14.26 -2.69
C VAL A 70 19.90 15.02 -2.18
N PHE A 71 19.75 15.86 -1.16
CA PHE A 71 20.86 16.58 -0.55
C PHE A 71 21.88 15.62 0.10
N ARG A 72 21.38 14.59 0.79
CA ARG A 72 22.23 13.52 1.32
C ARG A 72 23.02 12.82 0.21
N LEU A 73 22.34 12.47 -0.88
CA LEU A 73 22.98 11.82 -2.03
C LEU A 73 24.06 12.71 -2.65
N ALA A 74 23.80 14.01 -2.80
CA ALA A 74 24.77 14.95 -3.34
C ALA A 74 26.01 15.12 -2.43
N ARG A 75 25.87 14.91 -1.12
CA ARG A 75 26.96 14.99 -0.15
C ARG A 75 27.83 13.73 -0.12
N ASP A 76 27.23 12.55 -0.27
CA ASP A 76 27.93 11.26 -0.25
C ASP A 76 28.55 10.97 -1.63
N LYS A 77 29.73 11.53 -1.90
CA LYS A 77 30.45 11.42 -3.20
C LYS A 77 30.89 10.00 -3.58
N ASP A 78 30.95 9.08 -2.61
CA ASP A 78 31.35 7.68 -2.82
C ASP A 78 30.16 6.75 -3.15
N PHE A 79 28.95 7.30 -3.32
CA PHE A 79 27.74 6.51 -3.46
C PHE A 79 27.46 6.14 -4.93
N CYS A 80 27.88 4.93 -5.34
CA CYS A 80 27.41 4.32 -6.59
C CYS A 80 26.00 3.76 -6.38
N GLU A 81 25.00 4.61 -6.55
CA GLU A 81 23.62 4.23 -6.35
C GLU A 81 23.00 3.55 -7.58
N ILE A 82 22.15 2.56 -7.33
CA ILE A 82 21.53 1.77 -8.40
C ILE A 82 20.49 2.62 -9.12
N LYS A 83 20.45 2.48 -10.46
CA LYS A 83 19.53 3.21 -11.36
C LYS A 83 18.06 3.24 -10.89
N SER A 84 17.60 2.23 -10.15
CA SER A 84 16.22 2.17 -9.62
C SER A 84 15.88 3.27 -8.61
N PHE A 85 16.87 3.93 -8.00
CA PHE A 85 16.64 5.11 -7.16
C PHE A 85 16.00 6.28 -7.94
N TYR A 86 16.33 6.41 -9.22
CA TYR A 86 15.86 7.50 -10.08
C TYR A 86 14.51 7.20 -10.75
N TYR A 87 14.01 5.97 -10.67
CA TYR A 87 12.72 5.60 -11.28
C TYR A 87 11.54 6.38 -10.68
N PRO A 88 11.42 6.53 -9.34
CA PRO A 88 10.36 7.35 -8.76
C PRO A 88 10.46 8.83 -9.14
N ILE A 89 11.67 9.41 -9.22
CA ILE A 89 11.86 10.80 -9.73
C ILE A 89 11.39 10.94 -11.18
N LEU A 90 11.74 9.99 -12.05
CA LEU A 90 11.32 10.03 -13.45
C LEU A 90 9.79 9.95 -13.56
N ALA A 91 9.16 9.06 -12.79
CA ALA A 91 7.70 8.96 -12.74
C ALA A 91 7.06 10.26 -12.24
N PHE A 92 7.61 10.86 -11.18
CA PHE A 92 7.16 12.16 -10.68
C PHE A 92 7.24 13.22 -11.76
N PHE A 93 8.36 13.32 -12.49
CA PHE A 93 8.52 14.31 -13.55
C PHE A 93 7.48 14.12 -14.66
N VAL A 94 7.26 12.89 -15.11
CA VAL A 94 6.25 12.59 -16.14
C VAL A 94 4.85 12.97 -15.65
N PHE A 95 4.46 12.54 -14.44
CA PHE A 95 3.15 12.87 -13.90
C PHE A 95 2.97 14.37 -13.69
N PHE A 96 4.00 15.06 -13.19
CA PHE A 96 3.99 16.49 -12.99
C PHE A 96 3.83 17.25 -14.31
N VAL A 97 4.56 16.87 -15.36
CA VAL A 97 4.46 17.51 -16.68
C VAL A 97 3.06 17.33 -17.27
N VAL A 98 2.49 16.13 -17.20
CA VAL A 98 1.11 15.88 -17.65
C VAL A 98 0.12 16.73 -16.85
N SER A 99 0.23 16.73 -15.51
CA SER A 99 -0.61 17.57 -14.64
C SER A 99 -0.48 19.05 -14.96
N PHE A 100 0.75 19.54 -15.16
CA PHE A 100 1.03 20.94 -15.44
C PHE A 100 0.43 21.38 -16.78
N ILE A 101 0.62 20.58 -17.84
CA ILE A 101 0.07 20.89 -19.16
C ILE A 101 -1.46 20.87 -19.10
N SER A 102 -2.04 19.80 -18.55
CA SER A 102 -3.49 19.65 -18.44
C SER A 102 -4.13 20.79 -17.64
N ALA A 103 -3.58 21.09 -16.46
CA ALA A 103 -4.15 22.10 -15.58
C ALA A 103 -4.00 23.53 -16.11
N ASN A 104 -2.86 23.90 -16.70
CA ASN A 104 -2.61 25.29 -17.09
C ASN A 104 -3.02 25.61 -18.53
N PHE A 105 -3.03 24.63 -19.43
CA PHE A 105 -3.26 24.87 -20.86
C PHE A 105 -4.54 24.24 -21.41
N VAL A 106 -5.00 23.10 -20.86
CA VAL A 106 -6.22 22.43 -21.33
C VAL A 106 -7.44 22.92 -20.55
N PHE A 107 -7.41 22.74 -19.23
CA PHE A 107 -8.55 23.05 -18.35
C PHE A 107 -8.44 24.42 -17.65
N VAL A 108 -7.30 25.10 -17.79
CA VAL A 108 -7.04 26.47 -17.29
C VAL A 108 -7.50 26.67 -15.83
N LYS A 109 -7.03 25.78 -14.95
CA LYS A 109 -7.35 25.80 -13.53
C LYS A 109 -6.37 26.69 -12.76
N PRO A 110 -6.84 27.47 -11.78
CA PRO A 110 -5.95 28.27 -10.96
C PRO A 110 -5.07 27.34 -10.10
N MET A 111 -3.82 27.75 -9.84
CA MET A 111 -2.86 26.93 -9.08
C MET A 111 -3.37 26.47 -7.72
N LYS A 112 -4.17 27.28 -7.04
CA LYS A 112 -4.78 26.93 -5.75
C LYS A 112 -5.65 25.67 -5.79
N ASP A 113 -6.19 25.30 -6.96
CA ASP A 113 -7.13 24.17 -7.08
C ASP A 113 -6.42 22.86 -7.50
N TRP A 114 -5.33 22.95 -8.27
CA TRP A 114 -4.61 21.76 -8.76
C TRP A 114 -3.27 21.52 -8.06
N LEU A 115 -2.56 22.54 -7.57
CA LEU A 115 -1.28 22.35 -6.88
C LEU A 115 -1.40 21.49 -5.61
N PRO A 116 -2.44 21.64 -4.78
CA PRO A 116 -2.55 20.79 -3.59
C PRO A 116 -2.77 19.32 -3.95
N SER A 117 -3.33 19.02 -5.13
CA SER A 117 -3.53 17.64 -5.62
C SER A 117 -2.25 16.86 -5.91
N LEU A 118 -1.09 17.51 -5.87
CA LEU A 118 0.20 16.85 -5.96
C LEU A 118 0.43 15.85 -4.81
N TYR A 119 -0.40 15.86 -3.75
CA TYR A 119 -0.41 14.78 -2.76
C TYR A 119 -0.65 13.38 -3.38
N VAL A 120 -1.25 13.29 -4.58
CA VAL A 120 -1.37 12.02 -5.32
C VAL A 120 0.01 11.41 -5.64
N PHE A 121 1.07 12.22 -5.67
CA PHE A 121 2.46 11.78 -5.84
C PHE A 121 3.12 11.33 -4.53
N SER A 122 2.39 11.33 -3.42
CA SER A 122 2.92 10.88 -2.13
C SER A 122 3.49 9.46 -2.10
N PRO A 123 3.07 8.45 -2.90
CA PRO A 123 3.79 7.18 -2.93
C PRO A 123 5.27 7.35 -3.26
N ILE A 124 5.60 8.26 -4.19
CA ILE A 124 6.98 8.58 -4.58
C ILE A 124 7.72 9.27 -3.44
N PHE A 125 7.06 10.15 -2.71
CA PHE A 125 7.72 10.86 -1.60
C PHE A 125 7.93 9.96 -0.37
N VAL A 126 7.01 9.04 -0.10
CA VAL A 126 7.15 8.02 0.96
C VAL A 126 8.35 7.11 0.70
N PHE A 127 8.67 6.79 -0.57
CA PHE A 127 9.92 6.10 -0.93
C PHE A 127 11.15 6.86 -0.40
N TYR A 128 11.24 8.17 -0.65
CA TYR A 128 12.38 8.98 -0.23
C TYR A 128 12.45 9.14 1.28
N PHE A 129 11.31 9.24 1.96
CA PHE A 129 11.26 9.17 3.42
C PHE A 129 11.91 7.88 3.95
N MET A 130 11.52 6.71 3.41
CA MET A 130 12.09 5.43 3.84
C MET A 130 13.59 5.33 3.54
N TYR A 131 14.00 5.82 2.36
CA TYR A 131 15.40 5.90 1.97
C TYR A 131 16.22 6.80 2.91
N PHE A 132 15.72 7.98 3.27
CA PHE A 132 16.40 8.92 4.16
C PHE A 132 16.69 8.29 5.53
N PHE A 133 15.72 7.59 6.11
CA PHE A 133 15.88 6.92 7.41
C PHE A 133 16.52 5.52 7.32
N LYS A 134 16.84 5.04 6.11
CA LYS A 134 17.44 3.72 5.86
C LYS A 134 16.63 2.62 6.55
N TYR A 135 15.36 2.50 6.18
CA TYR A 135 14.49 1.46 6.72
C TYR A 135 14.91 0.08 6.22
N THR A 136 14.86 -0.92 7.11
CA THR A 136 15.02 -2.33 6.73
C THR A 136 13.68 -2.94 6.34
N SER A 137 13.70 -4.03 5.57
CA SER A 137 12.50 -4.80 5.22
C SER A 137 11.71 -5.25 6.46
N LYS A 138 12.45 -5.70 7.48
CA LYS A 138 11.91 -6.10 8.78
C LYS A 138 11.17 -4.96 9.50
N GLU A 139 11.75 -3.76 9.56
CA GLU A 139 11.12 -2.61 10.22
C GLU A 139 9.81 -2.22 9.53
N ILE A 140 9.80 -2.16 8.19
CA ILE A 140 8.59 -1.81 7.42
C ILE A 140 7.49 -2.86 7.63
N ILE A 141 7.82 -4.16 7.53
CA ILE A 141 6.83 -5.22 7.71
C ILE A 141 6.22 -5.17 9.12
N TRP A 142 7.05 -4.98 10.16
CA TRP A 142 6.53 -4.85 11.51
C TRP A 142 5.66 -3.60 11.71
N SER A 143 5.97 -2.48 11.06
CA SER A 143 5.08 -1.30 11.07
C SER A 143 3.70 -1.62 10.50
N PHE A 144 3.61 -2.32 9.39
CA PHE A 144 2.30 -2.68 8.81
C PHE A 144 1.54 -3.69 9.66
N ILE A 145 2.23 -4.62 10.33
CA ILE A 145 1.59 -5.50 11.31
C ILE A 145 0.98 -4.67 12.46
N TRP A 146 1.73 -3.71 13.00
CA TRP A 146 1.24 -2.82 14.05
C TRP A 146 0.09 -1.92 13.60
N VAL A 147 0.18 -1.32 12.41
CA VAL A 147 -0.92 -0.56 11.80
C VAL A 147 -2.17 -1.43 11.70
N ALA A 148 -2.04 -2.65 11.17
CA ALA A 148 -3.17 -3.55 10.99
C ALA A 148 -3.83 -3.92 12.33
N ILE A 149 -3.04 -4.17 13.38
CA ILE A 149 -3.54 -4.45 14.73
C ILE A 149 -4.28 -3.23 15.30
N LEU A 150 -3.69 -2.04 15.18
CA LEU A 150 -4.24 -0.80 15.73
C LEU A 150 -5.54 -0.41 15.03
N ILE A 151 -5.61 -0.50 13.70
CA ILE A 151 -6.84 -0.26 12.94
C ILE A 151 -7.89 -1.31 13.28
N SER A 152 -7.52 -2.58 13.35
CA SER A 152 -8.47 -3.64 13.72
C SER A 152 -9.06 -3.41 15.11
N THR A 153 -8.22 -3.00 16.05
CA THR A 153 -8.65 -2.65 17.41
C THR A 153 -9.55 -1.42 17.40
N LEU A 154 -9.16 -0.37 16.67
CA LEU A 154 -9.94 0.86 16.55
C LEU A 154 -11.34 0.59 15.99
N LEU A 155 -11.45 -0.23 14.95
CA LEU A 155 -12.72 -0.57 14.34
C LEU A 155 -13.60 -1.45 15.24
N ILE A 156 -13.01 -2.32 16.05
CA ILE A 156 -13.76 -3.07 17.07
C ILE A 156 -14.26 -2.14 18.17
N ILE A 157 -13.43 -1.20 18.64
CA ILE A 157 -13.85 -0.18 19.63
C ILE A 157 -14.97 0.67 19.04
N ASP A 158 -14.84 1.09 17.79
CA ASP A 158 -15.84 1.89 17.10
C ASP A 158 -17.21 1.19 17.02
N ARG A 159 -17.23 -0.13 16.82
CA ARG A 159 -18.48 -0.92 16.87
C ARG A 159 -19.19 -0.87 18.22
N ILE A 160 -18.47 -0.61 19.31
CA ILE A 160 -19.01 -0.54 20.67
C ILE A 160 -19.32 0.93 21.05
N SER A 161 -18.44 1.85 20.69
CA SER A 161 -18.45 3.23 21.18
C SER A 161 -19.00 4.26 20.20
N ASN A 162 -19.19 3.90 18.93
CA ASN A 162 -19.70 4.76 17.86
C ASN A 162 -18.95 6.10 17.76
N LEU A 163 -17.65 6.03 17.43
CA LEU A 163 -16.75 7.20 17.47
C LEU A 163 -17.06 8.15 16.32
N ALA A 164 -17.65 9.31 16.61
CA ALA A 164 -18.09 10.29 15.61
C ALA A 164 -16.99 10.74 14.61
N PHE A 165 -15.72 10.80 15.03
CA PHE A 165 -14.66 11.22 14.12
C PHE A 165 -14.41 10.22 12.97
N LEU A 166 -14.88 8.97 13.09
CA LEU A 166 -14.77 7.96 12.05
C LEU A 166 -15.90 8.03 11.01
N ASP A 167 -16.91 8.88 11.19
CA ASP A 167 -18.05 9.00 10.26
C ASP A 167 -17.63 9.38 8.84
N GLU A 168 -16.54 10.12 8.68
CA GLU A 168 -16.00 10.49 7.36
C GLU A 168 -15.50 9.27 6.56
N TYR A 169 -15.13 8.19 7.25
CA TYR A 169 -14.69 6.93 6.63
C TYR A 169 -15.84 5.93 6.45
N GLN A 170 -17.08 6.37 6.71
CA GLN A 170 -18.25 5.54 6.52
C GLN A 170 -18.48 5.30 5.01
N ARG A 171 -18.73 4.04 4.67
CA ARG A 171 -19.10 3.61 3.32
C ARG A 171 -20.45 2.91 3.37
N ARG A 172 -21.19 2.89 2.26
CA ARG A 172 -22.44 2.13 2.15
C ARG A 172 -22.18 0.65 2.50
N SER A 173 -22.98 0.09 3.40
CA SER A 173 -22.91 -1.34 3.76
C SER A 173 -23.56 -2.19 2.67
N ALA A 174 -23.08 -3.42 2.50
CA ALA A 174 -23.77 -4.38 1.65
C ALA A 174 -25.10 -4.86 2.28
N PHE A 175 -25.35 -4.59 3.56
CA PHE A 175 -26.56 -5.02 4.28
C PHE A 175 -27.53 -3.85 4.45
N PHE A 176 -28.04 -3.32 3.34
CA PHE A 176 -28.93 -2.15 3.29
C PHE A 176 -30.16 -2.24 4.20
N SER A 177 -30.61 -3.45 4.53
CA SER A 177 -31.79 -3.68 5.38
C SER A 177 -31.55 -3.45 6.87
N LEU A 178 -30.29 -3.33 7.32
CA LEU A 178 -29.95 -3.33 8.75
C LEU A 178 -29.39 -1.98 9.28
N ASP A 179 -29.32 -0.94 8.44
CA ASP A 179 -28.78 0.40 8.78
C ASP A 179 -27.44 0.34 9.57
N VAL A 180 -26.55 -0.57 9.16
CA VAL A 180 -25.32 -0.85 9.89
C VAL A 180 -24.23 0.13 9.46
N ARG A 181 -23.72 0.91 10.43
CA ARG A 181 -22.54 1.78 10.25
C ARG A 181 -21.32 0.95 9.83
N ARG A 182 -20.87 1.09 8.57
CA ARG A 182 -19.69 0.41 8.02
C ARG A 182 -18.55 1.40 7.80
N ILE A 183 -17.49 1.25 8.59
CA ILE A 183 -16.26 2.04 8.45
C ILE A 183 -15.23 1.26 7.62
N VAL A 184 -14.65 1.92 6.61
CA VAL A 184 -13.58 1.35 5.76
C VAL A 184 -12.36 2.26 5.81
N LEU A 185 -11.31 1.80 6.49
CA LEU A 185 -10.10 2.58 6.78
C LEU A 185 -8.85 1.72 6.58
N LEU A 186 -7.84 2.19 5.85
CA LEU A 186 -6.55 1.48 5.65
C LEU A 186 -6.69 -0.02 5.30
N LYS A 187 -7.67 -0.34 4.47
CA LYS A 187 -8.08 -1.71 4.13
C LYS A 187 -6.95 -2.52 3.50
N ASN A 188 -6.13 -1.89 2.64
CA ASN A 188 -5.06 -2.58 1.94
C ASN A 188 -3.89 -2.85 2.89
N GLU A 189 -3.65 -1.96 3.86
CA GLU A 189 -2.65 -2.07 4.90
C GLU A 189 -3.01 -3.20 5.86
N VAL A 190 -4.29 -3.36 6.20
CA VAL A 190 -4.79 -4.50 6.98
C VAL A 190 -4.58 -5.82 6.23
N ILE A 191 -4.89 -5.87 4.93
CA ILE A 191 -4.61 -7.06 4.09
C ILE A 191 -3.11 -7.35 4.08
N PHE A 192 -2.26 -6.34 3.88
CA PHE A 192 -0.81 -6.52 3.87
C PHE A 192 -0.28 -7.01 5.22
N GLY A 193 -0.77 -6.45 6.33
CA GLY A 193 -0.45 -6.89 7.68
C GLY A 193 -0.85 -8.36 7.92
N PHE A 194 -2.03 -8.79 7.44
CA PHE A 194 -2.44 -10.19 7.48
C PHE A 194 -1.46 -11.09 6.71
N VAL A 195 -1.14 -10.72 5.47
CA VAL A 195 -0.20 -11.48 4.63
C VAL A 195 1.18 -11.57 5.27
N ALA A 196 1.66 -10.49 5.89
CA ALA A 196 2.91 -10.45 6.63
C ALA A 196 2.90 -11.39 7.84
N VAL A 197 1.86 -11.36 8.67
CA VAL A 197 1.71 -12.28 9.82
C VAL A 197 1.71 -13.73 9.35
N VAL A 198 0.98 -14.03 8.28
CA VAL A 198 0.91 -15.37 7.69
C VAL A 198 2.25 -15.80 7.10
N ALA A 199 2.97 -14.91 6.41
CA ALA A 199 4.31 -15.20 5.92
C ALA A 199 5.27 -15.54 7.07
N LEU A 200 5.23 -14.77 8.17
CA LEU A 200 6.04 -15.02 9.35
C LEU A 200 5.70 -16.35 10.05
N LEU A 201 4.42 -16.73 10.07
CA LEU A 201 3.95 -18.04 10.58
C LEU A 201 4.44 -19.21 9.71
N ILE A 202 4.37 -19.03 8.39
CA ILE A 202 4.68 -20.09 7.44
C ILE A 202 6.18 -20.25 7.33
N THR A 203 6.91 -19.20 6.99
CA THR A 203 8.34 -19.24 6.62
C THR A 203 9.27 -19.05 7.82
N GLY A 204 8.83 -18.38 8.88
CA GLY A 204 9.65 -18.11 10.07
C GLY A 204 9.89 -19.32 10.98
N SER A 205 11.12 -19.44 11.51
CA SER A 205 11.45 -20.35 12.61
C SER A 205 11.19 -19.66 13.95
N ARG A 206 10.01 -19.88 14.55
CA ARG A 206 9.59 -19.21 15.79
C ARG A 206 9.16 -20.18 16.88
N THR A 207 9.21 -19.71 18.11
CA THR A 207 8.77 -20.46 19.29
C THR A 207 7.26 -20.73 19.26
N LYS A 208 6.79 -21.70 20.04
CA LYS A 208 5.36 -22.04 20.12
C LYS A 208 4.51 -20.85 20.57
N LYS A 209 4.98 -20.07 21.54
CA LYS A 209 4.28 -18.88 22.07
C LYS A 209 4.14 -17.79 21.00
N GLU A 210 5.22 -17.49 20.27
CA GLU A 210 5.18 -16.52 19.18
C GLU A 210 4.21 -16.94 18.07
N ASN A 211 4.20 -18.22 17.71
CA ASN A 211 3.25 -18.74 16.72
C ASN A 211 1.79 -18.63 17.19
N GLN A 212 1.52 -18.83 18.49
CA GLN A 212 0.17 -18.63 19.05
C GLN A 212 -0.27 -17.16 18.95
N ILE A 213 0.62 -16.23 19.30
CA ILE A 213 0.33 -14.79 19.20
C ILE A 213 0.01 -14.41 17.75
N LEU A 214 0.85 -14.82 16.80
CA LEU A 214 0.63 -14.54 15.38
C LEU A 214 -0.66 -15.18 14.84
N LEU A 215 -1.03 -16.36 15.33
CA LEU A 215 -2.29 -17.01 14.96
C LEU A 215 -3.50 -16.17 15.40
N ILE A 216 -3.46 -15.68 16.64
CA ILE A 216 -4.49 -14.81 17.21
C ILE A 216 -4.54 -13.50 16.40
N THR A 217 -3.39 -12.91 16.09
CA THR A 217 -3.30 -11.72 15.24
C THR A 217 -3.90 -11.97 13.86
N ALA A 218 -3.53 -13.06 13.18
CA ALA A 218 -4.08 -13.40 11.86
C ALA A 218 -5.61 -13.58 11.90
N GLY A 219 -6.13 -14.24 12.94
CA GLY A 219 -7.57 -14.42 13.16
C GLY A 219 -8.29 -13.08 13.37
N LEU A 220 -7.72 -12.18 14.17
CA LEU A 220 -8.24 -10.83 14.39
C LEU A 220 -8.32 -10.04 13.07
N LEU A 221 -7.21 -9.96 12.33
CA LEU A 221 -7.15 -9.21 11.07
C LEU A 221 -8.13 -9.76 10.02
N PHE A 222 -8.23 -11.09 9.94
CA PHE A 222 -9.18 -11.75 9.06
C PHE A 222 -10.63 -11.40 9.42
N LEU A 223 -10.97 -11.44 10.71
CA LEU A 223 -12.33 -11.15 11.21
C LEU A 223 -12.73 -9.71 10.88
N VAL A 224 -11.86 -8.74 11.17
CA VAL A 224 -12.12 -7.32 10.85
C VAL A 224 -12.32 -7.13 9.35
N GLN A 225 -11.46 -7.73 8.52
CA GLN A 225 -11.54 -7.57 7.07
C GLN A 225 -12.79 -8.22 6.45
N ALA A 226 -13.18 -9.40 6.94
CA ALA A 226 -14.33 -10.14 6.44
C ALA A 226 -15.65 -9.49 6.89
N PHE A 227 -15.74 -9.05 8.14
CA PHE A 227 -17.02 -8.74 8.77
C PHE A 227 -17.21 -7.28 9.18
N ILE A 228 -16.15 -6.52 9.47
CA ILE A 228 -16.30 -5.08 9.77
C ILE A 228 -16.16 -4.25 8.50
N MET A 229 -15.10 -4.50 7.73
CA MET A 229 -14.85 -3.78 6.48
C MET A 229 -15.64 -4.35 5.29
N GLU A 230 -16.19 -5.56 5.40
CA GLU A 230 -17.03 -6.23 4.38
C GLU A 230 -16.38 -6.24 2.98
N SER A 231 -15.08 -6.55 2.89
CA SER A 231 -14.34 -6.48 1.63
C SER A 231 -14.23 -7.84 0.94
N ARG A 232 -15.14 -8.12 -0.01
CA ARG A 232 -15.12 -9.35 -0.83
C ARG A 232 -13.79 -9.54 -1.59
N MET A 233 -13.30 -8.47 -2.22
CA MET A 233 -12.00 -8.48 -2.91
C MET A 233 -10.83 -8.65 -1.93
N GLY A 234 -10.94 -8.07 -0.73
CA GLY A 234 -9.92 -8.24 0.30
C GLY A 234 -9.84 -9.67 0.82
N PHE A 235 -10.98 -10.34 0.97
CA PHE A 235 -11.05 -11.76 1.34
C PHE A 235 -10.39 -12.65 0.30
N LEU A 236 -10.73 -12.46 -0.98
CA LEU A 236 -10.10 -13.19 -2.09
C LEU A 236 -8.58 -12.93 -2.13
N ALA A 237 -8.14 -11.69 -1.93
CA ALA A 237 -6.73 -11.34 -1.88
C ALA A 237 -6.01 -12.07 -0.72
N MET A 238 -6.55 -12.03 0.50
CA MET A 238 -5.97 -12.77 1.63
C MET A 238 -5.89 -14.28 1.37
N GLY A 239 -6.92 -14.87 0.74
CA GLY A 239 -6.94 -16.28 0.33
C GLY A 239 -5.83 -16.62 -0.66
N VAL A 240 -5.71 -15.83 -1.74
CA VAL A 240 -4.67 -16.05 -2.77
C VAL A 240 -3.26 -15.77 -2.26
N ALA A 241 -3.08 -14.75 -1.43
CA ALA A 241 -1.79 -14.52 -0.77
C ALA A 241 -1.38 -15.74 0.06
N THR A 242 -2.32 -16.32 0.81
CA THR A 242 -2.07 -17.53 1.62
C THR A 242 -1.71 -18.72 0.73
N LEU A 243 -2.48 -18.97 -0.34
CA LEU A 243 -2.18 -20.03 -1.30
C LEU A 243 -0.81 -19.84 -1.98
N THR A 244 -0.47 -18.59 -2.31
CA THR A 244 0.82 -18.22 -2.88
C THR A 244 1.95 -18.56 -1.91
N LEU A 245 1.85 -18.15 -0.64
CA LEU A 245 2.85 -18.50 0.38
C LEU A 245 2.97 -20.02 0.59
N MET A 246 1.87 -20.76 0.51
CA MET A 246 1.86 -22.21 0.61
C MET A 246 2.54 -22.88 -0.58
N TYR A 247 2.24 -22.42 -1.80
CA TYR A 247 2.89 -22.90 -3.02
C TYR A 247 4.40 -22.71 -2.94
N ILE A 248 4.80 -21.51 -2.54
CA ILE A 248 6.20 -21.10 -2.48
C ILE A 248 7.00 -21.89 -1.43
N LYS A 249 6.47 -22.08 -0.20
CA LYS A 249 7.17 -22.85 0.84
C LYS A 249 7.09 -24.38 0.60
N GLY A 250 6.12 -24.83 -0.18
CA GLY A 250 5.74 -26.23 -0.29
C GLY A 250 4.72 -26.63 0.79
N LEU A 251 3.73 -27.44 0.39
CA LEU A 251 2.66 -27.95 1.25
C LEU A 251 3.20 -28.95 2.28
N THR A 252 3.60 -28.47 3.46
CA THR A 252 3.89 -29.35 4.60
C THR A 252 2.62 -29.66 5.40
N LYS A 253 2.49 -30.90 5.92
CA LYS A 253 1.37 -31.36 6.78
C LYS A 253 1.07 -30.41 7.96
N LYS A 254 2.09 -29.71 8.47
CA LYS A 254 1.99 -28.77 9.59
C LYS A 254 1.31 -27.46 9.19
N SER A 255 1.64 -26.91 8.02
CA SER A 255 0.99 -25.74 7.47
C SER A 255 -0.49 -26.03 7.21
N PHE A 256 -0.82 -27.15 6.54
CA PHE A 256 -2.20 -27.57 6.26
C PHE A 256 -3.07 -27.67 7.53
N ARG A 257 -2.57 -28.27 8.62
CA ARG A 257 -3.30 -28.38 9.90
C ARG A 257 -3.57 -27.04 10.57
N LEU A 258 -2.65 -26.09 10.50
CA LEU A 258 -2.83 -24.75 11.05
C LEU A 258 -4.00 -24.03 10.34
N TYR A 259 -4.11 -24.18 9.03
CA TYR A 259 -5.17 -23.55 8.24
C TYR A 259 -6.54 -24.15 8.48
N VAL A 260 -6.64 -25.48 8.57
CA VAL A 260 -7.90 -26.14 8.92
C VAL A 260 -8.37 -25.68 10.31
N MET A 261 -7.45 -25.55 11.27
CA MET A 261 -7.77 -25.04 12.61
C MET A 261 -8.24 -23.58 12.61
N VAL A 262 -7.56 -22.68 11.89
CA VAL A 262 -7.96 -21.26 11.80
C VAL A 262 -9.29 -21.11 11.07
N PHE A 263 -9.46 -21.80 9.94
CA PHE A 263 -10.70 -21.81 9.19
C PHE A 263 -11.87 -22.35 10.02
N LEU A 264 -11.67 -23.47 10.74
CA LEU A 264 -12.68 -24.02 11.63
C LEU A 264 -12.99 -23.10 12.81
N ALA A 265 -11.99 -22.47 13.43
CA ALA A 265 -12.21 -21.53 14.53
C ALA A 265 -13.01 -20.31 14.08
N VAL A 266 -12.69 -19.76 12.91
CA VAL A 266 -13.46 -18.68 12.29
C VAL A 266 -14.88 -19.15 11.94
N ALA A 267 -15.03 -20.30 11.30
CA ALA A 267 -16.32 -20.85 10.92
C ALA A 267 -17.21 -21.21 12.12
N PHE A 268 -16.63 -21.50 13.29
CA PHE A 268 -17.37 -21.76 14.53
C PHE A 268 -17.73 -20.50 15.31
N VAL A 269 -16.87 -19.49 15.33
CA VAL A 269 -17.15 -18.20 15.99
C VAL A 269 -18.13 -17.36 15.16
N PHE A 270 -18.12 -17.56 13.84
CA PHE A 270 -18.92 -16.83 12.86
C PHE A 270 -20.45 -16.83 13.13
N PRO A 271 -21.13 -17.97 13.34
CA PRO A 271 -22.59 -17.98 13.56
C PRO A 271 -22.99 -17.43 14.94
N ILE A 272 -22.10 -17.52 15.93
CA ILE A 272 -22.38 -17.15 17.33
C ILE A 272 -22.33 -15.63 17.52
N VAL A 273 -21.39 -14.95 16.86
CA VAL A 273 -21.21 -13.50 17.03
C VAL A 273 -22.18 -12.69 16.14
N PHE A 274 -22.72 -13.30 15.07
CA PHE A 274 -23.41 -12.56 14.01
C PHE A 274 -24.71 -13.21 13.53
N SER A 275 -25.42 -13.93 14.41
CA SER A 275 -26.73 -14.54 14.08
C SER A 275 -27.71 -13.54 13.44
N GLU A 276 -27.69 -12.28 13.85
CA GLU A 276 -28.54 -11.20 13.31
C GLU A 276 -28.16 -10.77 11.87
N HIS A 277 -26.93 -11.01 11.41
CA HIS A 277 -26.47 -10.63 10.07
C HIS A 277 -26.70 -11.76 9.03
N ILE A 278 -26.93 -12.99 9.50
CA ILE A 278 -27.21 -14.16 8.65
C ILE A 278 -28.60 -14.05 8.01
N GLU A 279 -29.57 -13.45 8.69
CA GLU A 279 -30.90 -13.17 8.12
C GLU A 279 -30.81 -12.22 6.91
N GLY A 280 -29.91 -11.23 6.96
CA GLY A 280 -29.65 -10.31 5.83
C GLY A 280 -29.02 -10.96 4.60
N LEU A 281 -28.23 -12.04 4.78
CA LEU A 281 -27.62 -12.79 3.66
C LEU A 281 -28.63 -13.59 2.83
N SER A 282 -29.82 -13.88 3.37
CA SER A 282 -30.87 -14.64 2.67
C SER A 282 -31.55 -13.84 1.53
N ASN A 283 -31.40 -12.51 1.51
CA ASN A 283 -32.04 -11.59 0.55
C ASN A 283 -31.13 -11.18 -0.63
N MET A 284 -30.29 -12.09 -1.13
CA MET A 284 -29.23 -11.82 -2.12
C MET A 284 -29.67 -11.35 -3.52
N SER A 285 -30.98 -11.26 -3.82
CA SER A 285 -31.48 -10.91 -5.17
C SER A 285 -31.42 -9.42 -5.53
N LEU A 286 -31.01 -8.53 -4.61
CA LEU A 286 -30.91 -7.07 -4.83
C LEU A 286 -29.48 -6.56 -5.11
N HIS A 287 -28.47 -7.43 -5.19
CA HIS A 287 -27.05 -7.02 -5.18
C HIS A 287 -26.36 -6.83 -6.53
N ASP A 288 -27.04 -7.08 -7.66
CA ASP A 288 -26.40 -6.97 -8.98
C ASP A 288 -26.43 -5.56 -9.58
N SER A 289 -27.40 -4.70 -9.20
CA SER A 289 -27.52 -3.33 -9.73
C SER A 289 -26.63 -2.29 -9.02
N GLU A 290 -26.02 -2.63 -7.89
CA GLU A 290 -25.15 -1.73 -7.09
C GLU A 290 -23.76 -2.31 -6.83
N SER A 291 -23.32 -3.23 -7.70
CA SER A 291 -22.00 -3.83 -7.62
C SER A 291 -20.89 -2.77 -7.76
N ASN A 292 -19.86 -2.82 -6.91
CA ASN A 292 -18.63 -2.02 -7.08
C ASN A 292 -17.99 -2.15 -8.48
N ILE A 293 -18.33 -3.20 -9.24
CA ILE A 293 -17.90 -3.37 -10.63
C ILE A 293 -18.69 -2.44 -11.56
N TYR A 294 -19.99 -2.29 -11.33
CA TYR A 294 -20.85 -1.38 -12.08
C TYR A 294 -20.41 0.07 -11.88
N VAL A 295 -20.19 0.49 -10.63
CA VAL A 295 -19.65 1.82 -10.28
C VAL A 295 -18.34 2.10 -11.03
N ARG A 296 -17.49 1.09 -11.25
CA ARG A 296 -16.25 1.30 -12.02
C ARG A 296 -16.50 1.56 -13.50
N PHE A 297 -17.40 0.81 -14.13
CA PHE A 297 -17.73 1.04 -15.53
C PHE A 297 -18.45 2.38 -15.72
N GLU A 298 -19.26 2.79 -14.75
CA GLU A 298 -19.88 4.11 -14.71
C GLU A 298 -18.82 5.22 -14.56
N THR A 299 -17.91 5.10 -13.58
CA THR A 299 -16.77 6.01 -13.40
C THR A 299 -15.91 6.09 -14.66
N VAL A 300 -15.64 4.95 -15.33
CA VAL A 300 -14.87 4.92 -16.58
C VAL A 300 -15.59 5.70 -17.68
N SER A 301 -16.89 5.47 -17.84
CA SER A 301 -17.71 6.15 -18.83
C SER A 301 -17.79 7.65 -18.54
N HIS A 302 -17.92 8.03 -17.27
CA HIS A 302 -18.00 9.41 -16.83
C HIS A 302 -16.72 10.21 -17.13
N PHE A 303 -15.53 9.64 -16.88
CA PHE A 303 -14.27 10.34 -17.11
C PHE A 303 -13.73 10.24 -18.54
N TYR A 304 -14.33 9.39 -19.38
CA TYR A 304 -13.86 9.16 -20.75
C TYR A 304 -13.90 10.43 -21.60
N ASP A 305 -15.00 11.17 -21.57
CA ASP A 305 -15.16 12.38 -22.39
C ASP A 305 -14.13 13.45 -22.01
N THR A 306 -13.88 13.64 -20.71
CA THR A 306 -12.88 14.58 -20.21
C THR A 306 -11.45 14.14 -20.56
N TYR A 307 -11.20 12.83 -20.58
CA TYR A 307 -9.94 12.29 -21.08
C TYR A 307 -9.74 12.59 -22.57
N ILE A 308 -10.78 12.41 -23.40
CA ILE A 308 -10.73 12.75 -24.84
C ILE A 308 -10.54 14.26 -25.06
N GLN A 309 -11.16 15.12 -24.24
CA GLN A 309 -10.93 16.57 -24.28
C GLN A 309 -9.47 16.96 -24.02
N SER A 310 -8.74 16.17 -23.23
CA SER A 310 -7.29 16.35 -23.04
C SER A 310 -6.43 15.96 -24.24
N GLY A 311 -7.03 15.53 -25.35
CA GLY A 311 -6.33 14.97 -26.51
C GLY A 311 -5.64 13.63 -26.20
N GLY A 312 -6.08 12.96 -25.14
CA GLY A 312 -5.47 11.71 -24.66
C GLY A 312 -4.19 11.89 -23.83
N LEU A 313 -3.74 13.12 -23.57
CA LEU A 313 -2.56 13.40 -22.74
C LEU A 313 -2.75 12.97 -21.28
N GLY A 314 -3.99 13.08 -20.78
CA GLY A 314 -4.34 12.85 -19.38
C GLY A 314 -4.95 14.10 -18.75
N ILE A 315 -5.88 13.89 -17.83
CA ILE A 315 -6.63 14.93 -17.13
C ILE A 315 -5.75 15.66 -16.10
N GLY A 316 -4.63 15.06 -15.69
CA GLY A 316 -3.73 15.56 -14.66
C GLY A 316 -4.15 15.12 -13.25
N SER A 317 -3.24 15.32 -12.31
CA SER A 317 -3.53 15.16 -10.89
C SER A 317 -4.62 16.14 -10.49
N MET A 318 -5.64 15.65 -9.79
CA MET A 318 -6.59 16.52 -9.10
C MET A 318 -6.95 15.91 -7.75
N SER A 319 -7.56 16.71 -6.89
CA SER A 319 -7.93 16.27 -5.54
C SER A 319 -9.09 15.29 -5.59
N SER A 320 -9.14 14.34 -4.66
CA SER A 320 -10.31 13.48 -4.43
C SER A 320 -11.37 14.14 -3.55
N ASN A 321 -11.18 15.41 -3.17
CA ASN A 321 -12.10 16.15 -2.32
C ASN A 321 -13.12 16.95 -3.15
N GLY A 322 -14.41 16.69 -2.97
CA GLY A 322 -15.50 17.37 -3.68
C GLY A 322 -15.65 18.87 -3.37
N SER A 323 -15.04 19.39 -2.30
CA SER A 323 -15.08 20.83 -1.99
C SER A 323 -14.07 21.67 -2.76
N ILE A 324 -13.10 21.03 -3.42
CA ILE A 324 -12.18 21.70 -4.35
C ILE A 324 -12.75 21.53 -5.75
N ASN A 325 -12.89 22.62 -6.52
CA ASN A 325 -13.37 22.61 -7.90
C ASN A 325 -12.43 21.78 -8.79
N ASN A 326 -12.65 20.46 -8.79
CA ASN A 326 -11.83 19.51 -9.50
C ASN A 326 -12.70 18.68 -10.43
N ILE A 327 -12.08 18.18 -11.49
CA ILE A 327 -12.77 17.39 -12.50
C ILE A 327 -13.07 15.98 -11.98
N LEU A 328 -12.53 15.55 -10.83
CA LEU A 328 -12.48 14.15 -10.40
C LEU A 328 -13.64 13.68 -9.53
N ASN A 329 -14.50 14.59 -9.07
CA ASN A 329 -15.73 14.26 -8.37
C ASN A 329 -16.89 14.95 -9.09
N SER A 330 -17.81 14.16 -9.65
CA SER A 330 -19.10 14.69 -10.11
C SER A 330 -20.07 14.86 -8.93
N GLU A 331 -21.15 15.62 -9.15
CA GLU A 331 -22.29 15.68 -8.23
C GLU A 331 -22.86 14.29 -7.92
N ASP A 332 -22.66 13.31 -8.81
CA ASP A 332 -23.04 11.90 -8.65
C ASP A 332 -22.05 11.05 -7.84
N HIS A 333 -21.06 11.67 -7.18
CA HIS A 333 -20.10 11.01 -6.27
C HIS A 333 -19.16 9.98 -6.93
N ASN A 334 -18.97 10.05 -8.26
CA ASN A 334 -18.01 9.19 -8.98
C ASN A 334 -16.58 9.71 -8.80
N ASN A 335 -15.68 8.88 -8.26
CA ASN A 335 -14.27 9.22 -8.06
C ASN A 335 -13.36 8.44 -9.01
N ILE A 336 -12.50 9.13 -9.75
CA ILE A 336 -11.63 8.52 -10.76
C ILE A 336 -10.72 7.41 -10.19
N VAL A 337 -10.38 7.48 -8.89
CA VAL A 337 -9.51 6.48 -8.25
C VAL A 337 -10.18 5.12 -8.15
N ASP A 338 -11.51 5.07 -8.19
CA ASP A 338 -12.27 3.83 -8.21
C ASP A 338 -12.12 3.07 -9.53
N ALA A 339 -11.75 3.76 -10.62
CA ALA A 339 -11.48 3.16 -11.93
C ALA A 339 -10.21 2.28 -11.95
N GLY A 340 -9.44 2.26 -10.85
CA GLY A 340 -8.29 1.38 -10.67
C GLY A 340 -7.17 1.63 -11.68
N ALA A 341 -6.78 0.67 -12.51
CA ALA A 341 -5.71 0.83 -13.50
C ALA A 341 -6.05 1.90 -14.57
N TYR A 342 -7.35 2.07 -14.88
CA TYR A 342 -7.80 3.14 -15.78
C TYR A 342 -7.60 4.53 -15.17
N SER A 343 -7.52 4.66 -13.84
CA SER A 343 -7.20 5.93 -13.21
C SER A 343 -5.83 6.46 -13.66
N SER A 344 -4.84 5.57 -13.82
CA SER A 344 -3.51 5.96 -14.32
C SER A 344 -3.56 6.43 -15.77
N LEU A 345 -4.37 5.79 -16.61
CA LEU A 345 -4.59 6.18 -18.00
C LEU A 345 -5.30 7.53 -18.09
N PHE A 346 -6.39 7.72 -17.34
CA PHE A 346 -7.17 8.95 -17.43
C PHE A 346 -6.47 10.13 -16.76
N GLN A 347 -5.77 9.94 -15.65
CA GLN A 347 -5.03 11.02 -15.00
C GLN A 347 -3.75 11.38 -15.77
N PHE A 348 -2.99 10.41 -16.26
CA PHE A 348 -1.62 10.65 -16.75
C PHE A 348 -1.37 10.14 -18.18
N GLY A 349 -2.43 9.80 -18.90
CA GLY A 349 -2.38 9.34 -20.28
C GLY A 349 -1.69 7.99 -20.46
N PRO A 350 -1.34 7.64 -21.72
CA PRO A 350 -0.61 6.43 -22.04
C PRO A 350 0.72 6.31 -21.29
N PHE A 351 1.40 7.44 -21.04
CA PHE A 351 2.66 7.46 -20.31
C PHE A 351 2.49 6.98 -18.87
N GLY A 352 1.47 7.47 -18.16
CA GLY A 352 1.25 7.02 -16.80
C GLY A 352 0.77 5.58 -16.69
N PHE A 353 -0.02 5.12 -17.66
CA PHE A 353 -0.39 3.71 -17.76
C PHE A 353 0.84 2.82 -18.00
N ILE A 354 1.76 3.22 -18.90
CA ILE A 354 3.02 2.50 -19.13
C ILE A 354 3.88 2.46 -17.86
N ILE A 355 4.03 3.59 -17.15
CA ILE A 355 4.77 3.63 -15.88
C ILE A 355 4.17 2.66 -14.88
N TRP A 356 2.85 2.65 -14.74
CA TRP A 356 2.15 1.72 -13.85
C TRP A 356 2.41 0.25 -14.23
N ILE A 357 2.32 -0.11 -15.51
CA ILE A 357 2.64 -1.47 -16.00
C ILE A 357 4.08 -1.83 -15.66
N VAL A 358 5.03 -0.94 -15.98
CA VAL A 358 6.46 -1.18 -15.80
C VAL A 358 6.77 -1.35 -14.31
N PHE A 359 6.28 -0.49 -13.44
CA PHE A 359 6.52 -0.61 -11.99
C PHE A 359 5.90 -1.88 -11.42
N THR A 360 4.67 -2.20 -11.81
CA THR A 360 3.98 -3.43 -11.38
C THR A 360 4.80 -4.67 -11.77
N PHE A 361 5.21 -4.75 -13.04
CA PHE A 361 6.02 -5.86 -13.56
C PHE A 361 7.41 -5.93 -12.89
N GLN A 362 8.10 -4.79 -12.76
CA GLN A 362 9.44 -4.73 -12.16
C GLN A 362 9.41 -5.10 -10.68
N SER A 363 8.38 -4.70 -9.93
CA SER A 363 8.20 -5.09 -8.53
C SER A 363 7.97 -6.60 -8.42
N MET A 364 7.03 -7.17 -9.18
CA MET A 364 6.79 -8.62 -9.19
C MET A 364 8.07 -9.41 -9.52
N LYS A 365 8.76 -9.01 -10.59
CA LYS A 365 10.01 -9.65 -11.02
C LYS A 365 11.08 -9.57 -9.94
N THR A 366 11.30 -8.39 -9.36
CA THR A 366 12.33 -8.17 -8.35
C THR A 366 12.08 -9.00 -7.11
N TYR A 367 10.83 -9.05 -6.62
CA TYR A 367 10.51 -9.77 -5.38
C TYR A 367 10.60 -11.27 -5.55
N PHE A 368 10.15 -11.79 -6.70
CA PHE A 368 10.30 -13.20 -7.01
C PHE A 368 11.78 -13.61 -7.10
N GLN A 369 12.60 -12.80 -7.78
CA GLN A 369 14.03 -13.04 -7.90
C GLN A 369 14.75 -12.99 -6.55
N TYR A 370 14.44 -11.97 -5.73
CA TYR A 370 15.02 -11.83 -4.40
C TYR A 370 14.64 -13.01 -3.50
N TYR A 371 13.36 -13.36 -3.47
CA TYR A 371 12.87 -14.47 -2.66
C TYR A 371 13.57 -15.80 -3.03
N ARG A 372 13.71 -16.08 -4.33
CA ARG A 372 14.43 -17.27 -4.81
C ARG A 372 15.92 -17.27 -4.44
N LYS A 373 16.56 -16.10 -4.40
CA LYS A 373 17.97 -15.97 -3.99
C LYS A 373 18.16 -16.21 -2.49
N THR A 374 17.18 -15.87 -1.67
CA THR A 374 17.22 -16.13 -0.21
C THR A 374 16.88 -17.58 0.18
N ASP A 375 17.10 -18.54 -0.72
CA ASP A 375 16.72 -19.95 -0.56
C ASP A 375 15.26 -20.17 -0.12
N ASN A 376 14.37 -19.25 -0.50
CA ASN A 376 12.96 -19.27 -0.12
C ASN A 376 12.71 -19.17 1.42
N THR A 377 13.64 -18.60 2.17
CA THR A 377 13.56 -18.54 3.64
C THR A 377 13.15 -17.18 4.20
N ASP A 378 13.30 -16.09 3.43
CA ASP A 378 13.01 -14.75 3.93
C ASP A 378 11.49 -14.47 4.00
N PRO A 379 10.90 -14.32 5.21
CA PRO A 379 9.48 -14.07 5.36
C PRO A 379 9.04 -12.70 4.82
N TYR A 380 9.94 -11.71 4.75
CA TYR A 380 9.60 -10.33 4.42
C TYR A 380 9.39 -10.15 2.92
N SER A 381 10.31 -10.67 2.11
CA SER A 381 10.12 -10.75 0.66
C SER A 381 8.99 -11.69 0.26
N ALA A 382 8.79 -12.81 0.97
CA ALA A 382 7.65 -13.71 0.77
C ALA A 382 6.30 -12.98 0.93
N ALA A 383 6.16 -12.21 2.02
CA ALA A 383 4.95 -11.44 2.30
C ALA A 383 4.66 -10.44 1.17
N THR A 384 5.69 -9.71 0.73
CA THR A 384 5.58 -8.69 -0.32
C THR A 384 5.20 -9.31 -1.66
N TYR A 385 5.83 -10.41 -2.04
CA TYR A 385 5.50 -11.13 -3.27
C TYR A 385 4.08 -11.70 -3.23
N ALA A 386 3.70 -12.37 -2.14
CA ALA A 386 2.37 -12.94 -1.98
C ALA A 386 1.26 -11.89 -1.97
N PHE A 387 1.52 -10.72 -1.37
CA PHE A 387 0.62 -9.59 -1.43
C PHE A 387 0.42 -9.11 -2.86
N LEU A 388 1.49 -8.86 -3.64
CA LEU A 388 1.33 -8.46 -5.04
C LEU A 388 0.59 -9.50 -5.88
N MET A 389 0.90 -10.79 -5.71
CA MET A 389 0.22 -11.89 -6.40
C MET A 389 -1.27 -11.97 -6.04
N SER A 390 -1.65 -11.60 -4.83
CA SER A 390 -3.07 -11.59 -4.44
C SER A 390 -3.92 -10.62 -5.25
N PHE A 391 -3.30 -9.57 -5.78
CA PHE A 391 -3.96 -8.56 -6.59
C PHE A 391 -3.77 -8.77 -8.09
N THR A 392 -3.08 -9.82 -8.54
CA THR A 392 -3.07 -10.19 -9.97
C THR A 392 -4.38 -10.84 -10.41
N LEU A 393 -5.21 -11.33 -9.48
CA LEU A 393 -6.55 -11.88 -9.79
C LEU A 393 -7.47 -10.85 -10.46
N SER A 394 -7.26 -9.58 -10.14
CA SER A 394 -7.91 -8.47 -10.79
C SER A 394 -6.91 -7.33 -10.75
N LEU A 395 -6.20 -7.11 -11.86
CA LEU A 395 -5.24 -6.03 -12.02
C LEU A 395 -5.93 -4.67 -12.23
N LEU A 396 -7.14 -4.71 -12.79
CA LEU A 396 -7.98 -3.54 -13.08
C LEU A 396 -8.39 -2.69 -11.88
N PRO A 397 -8.64 -3.19 -10.66
CA PRO A 397 -9.08 -2.39 -9.52
C PRO A 397 -7.98 -1.59 -8.83
N ILE A 398 -6.70 -1.84 -9.11
CA ILE A 398 -5.62 -1.34 -8.25
C ILE A 398 -4.53 -0.66 -9.04
N SER A 399 -4.49 0.66 -8.89
CA SER A 399 -3.27 1.42 -9.14
C SER A 399 -2.53 1.70 -7.84
N PHE A 400 -1.60 0.82 -7.47
CA PHE A 400 -0.78 1.01 -6.27
C PHE A 400 0.07 2.29 -6.31
N PHE A 401 0.41 2.78 -7.50
CA PHE A 401 1.38 3.86 -7.68
C PHE A 401 0.75 5.21 -8.02
N THR A 402 -0.53 5.24 -8.38
CA THR A 402 -1.22 6.49 -8.77
C THR A 402 -2.52 6.75 -8.02
N ALA A 403 -3.03 5.79 -7.24
CA ALA A 403 -4.27 6.01 -6.48
C ALA A 403 -3.97 6.57 -5.08
N SER A 404 -4.72 7.59 -4.66
CA SER A 404 -4.55 8.29 -3.38
C SER A 404 -4.73 7.39 -2.16
N TRP A 405 -5.67 6.46 -2.18
CA TRP A 405 -5.88 5.47 -1.12
C TRP A 405 -4.83 4.32 -1.07
N CYS A 406 -3.76 4.40 -1.87
CA CYS A 406 -2.67 3.41 -1.90
C CYS A 406 -1.31 4.06 -1.62
N ILE A 407 -1.28 5.29 -1.09
CA ILE A 407 -0.05 6.08 -0.90
C ILE A 407 1.03 5.30 -0.15
N SER A 408 0.69 4.75 1.02
CA SER A 408 1.65 4.09 1.89
C SER A 408 2.22 2.81 1.25
N ILE A 409 1.35 1.99 0.66
CA ILE A 409 1.70 0.72 0.03
C ILE A 409 2.49 0.94 -1.25
N GLY A 410 2.07 1.88 -2.10
CA GLY A 410 2.79 2.24 -3.32
C GLY A 410 4.23 2.65 -3.04
N GLY A 411 4.44 3.48 -2.01
CA GLY A 411 5.78 3.88 -1.58
C GLY A 411 6.62 2.71 -1.06
N VAL A 412 6.02 1.83 -0.25
CA VAL A 412 6.68 0.61 0.26
C VAL A 412 7.10 -0.32 -0.86
N LEU A 413 6.24 -0.53 -1.86
CA LEU A 413 6.56 -1.37 -3.01
C LEU A 413 7.75 -0.79 -3.80
N LEU A 414 7.74 0.52 -4.09
CA LEU A 414 8.88 1.16 -4.74
C LEU A 414 10.17 1.02 -3.91
N TYR A 415 10.06 1.15 -2.59
CA TYR A 415 11.22 1.07 -1.70
C TYR A 415 11.79 -0.34 -1.63
N PHE A 416 10.95 -1.36 -1.47
CA PHE A 416 11.37 -2.75 -1.53
C PHE A 416 11.96 -3.13 -2.88
N MET A 417 11.44 -2.58 -3.98
CA MET A 417 12.03 -2.81 -5.30
C MET A 417 13.48 -2.30 -5.36
N TRP A 418 13.75 -1.12 -4.82
CA TRP A 418 15.11 -0.58 -4.72
C TRP A 418 15.98 -1.36 -3.71
N LEU A 419 15.46 -1.62 -2.51
CA LEU A 419 16.18 -2.28 -1.42
C LEU A 419 16.64 -3.68 -1.84
N PHE A 420 15.72 -4.51 -2.32
CA PHE A 420 16.03 -5.89 -2.72
C PHE A 420 16.96 -5.96 -3.94
N ARG A 421 16.88 -5.01 -4.88
CA ARG A 421 17.89 -4.89 -5.96
C ARG A 421 19.26 -4.58 -5.42
N THR A 422 19.32 -3.69 -4.44
CA THR A 422 20.56 -3.28 -3.79
C THR A 422 21.20 -4.43 -3.04
N GLU A 423 20.42 -5.17 -2.27
CA GLU A 423 20.89 -6.37 -1.58
C GLU A 423 21.37 -7.44 -2.58
N MET A 424 20.65 -7.67 -3.69
CA MET A 424 21.07 -8.63 -4.73
C MET A 424 22.34 -8.27 -5.49
N MET A 425 22.68 -7.00 -5.62
CA MET A 425 23.87 -6.54 -6.35
C MET A 425 25.13 -6.52 -5.47
N ASN A 426 24.95 -6.43 -4.15
CA ASN A 426 26.02 -6.33 -3.16
C ASN A 426 26.35 -7.66 -2.48
N ASP A 427 25.73 -8.76 -2.92
CA ASP A 427 26.01 -10.09 -2.41
C ASP A 427 27.30 -10.62 -3.06
N PRO A 428 28.41 -10.82 -2.29
CA PRO A 428 29.71 -11.23 -2.83
C PRO A 428 29.72 -12.66 -3.39
N ASP A 429 28.73 -13.49 -3.05
CA ASP A 429 28.57 -14.83 -3.65
C ASP A 429 28.00 -14.76 -5.09
N ILE A 430 27.83 -13.54 -5.63
CA ILE A 430 27.19 -13.24 -6.92
C ILE A 430 28.15 -12.53 -7.91
N GLN A 431 29.39 -12.21 -7.53
CA GLN A 431 30.44 -11.73 -8.46
C GLN A 431 31.45 -12.84 -8.75
#